data_AF-A0A1Y2I174-F1
#
_entry.id   AF-A0A1Y2I174-F1
#
_cell.length_a   1.000
_cell.length_b   1.000
_cell.length_c   1.000
_cell.angle_alpha   90.00
_cell.angle_beta   90.00
_cell.angle_gamma   90.00
#
_symmetry.space_group_name_H-M   'P 1'
#
loop_
_entity.id
_entity.type
_entity.pdbx_description
1 polymer ?
#
loop_
_entity_poly.entity_id
_entity_poly.type
_entity_poly.pdbx_seq_one_letter_code
_entity_poly.pdbx_strand_id
1 'polypeptide(L)'
;MVAVKGRNRGSYIRGRSVHNQRIERLWRDVNLQVGMAWASVLRGLEREGYLNVDNRIHIAALHWVVLPALNRSLAHKVQAWNHHPLSSQSNRTPLDLFISD
;
A
#
# COMPACT_ATOMS: atom_id res chain seq x y z
N MET A 1 -17.68 15.65 21.43
CA MET A 1 -17.01 14.67 22.33
C MET A 1 -16.68 15.24 23.71
N VAL A 2 -15.90 16.33 23.85
CA VAL A 2 -15.66 16.96 25.17
C VAL A 2 -16.93 17.54 25.79
N ALA A 3 -17.78 18.19 24.97
CA ALA A 3 -19.07 18.71 25.42
C ALA A 3 -20.07 17.61 25.87
N VAL A 4 -19.87 16.37 25.42
CA VAL A 4 -20.77 15.24 25.74
C VAL A 4 -20.20 14.37 26.88
N LYS A 5 -18.87 14.24 27.00
CA LYS A 5 -18.20 13.35 27.96
C LYS A 5 -17.42 14.05 29.07
N GLY A 6 -17.33 15.39 29.06
CA GLY A 6 -16.59 16.19 30.06
C GLY A 6 -15.08 16.32 29.79
N ARG A 7 -14.45 17.36 30.38
CA ARG A 7 -12.99 17.60 30.29
C ARG A 7 -12.21 16.59 31.16
N ASN A 8 -10.94 16.32 30.81
CA ASN A 8 -10.00 15.46 31.56
C ASN A 8 -10.33 13.95 31.67
N ARG A 9 -11.12 13.38 30.75
CA ARG A 9 -11.37 11.91 30.72
C ARG A 9 -10.50 11.12 29.75
N GLY A 10 -9.45 11.72 29.19
CA GLY A 10 -8.62 11.05 28.16
C GLY A 10 -9.40 10.68 26.89
N SER A 11 -10.53 11.35 26.62
CA SER A 11 -11.50 11.01 25.56
C SER A 11 -11.02 11.32 24.14
N TYR A 12 -9.78 11.80 23.99
CA TYR A 12 -9.11 12.05 22.72
C TYR A 12 -7.60 12.14 22.96
N ILE A 13 -6.80 11.46 22.11
CA ILE A 13 -5.34 11.58 22.12
C ILE A 13 -4.96 12.89 21.41
N ARG A 14 -4.50 13.88 22.18
CA ARG A 14 -4.11 15.20 21.67
C ARG A 14 -2.62 15.21 21.32
N GLY A 15 -2.29 15.44 20.05
CA GLY A 15 -0.91 15.53 19.56
C GLY A 15 -0.84 15.37 18.04
N ARG A 16 0.30 15.71 17.43
CA ARG A 16 0.53 15.44 16.00
C ARG A 16 0.70 13.92 15.82
N SER A 17 -0.03 13.32 14.88
CA SER A 17 0.10 11.89 14.52
C SER A 17 1.39 11.64 13.72
N VAL A 18 2.55 11.89 14.34
CA VAL A 18 3.87 11.79 13.67
C VAL A 18 4.47 10.39 13.74
N HIS A 19 4.02 9.57 14.68
CA HIS A 19 4.57 8.23 14.92
C HIS A 19 4.23 7.25 13.78
N ASN A 20 3.16 7.50 13.02
CA ASN A 20 2.72 6.64 11.92
C ASN A 20 3.32 7.02 10.54
N GLN A 21 4.15 8.06 10.48
CA GLN A 21 4.64 8.62 9.21
C GLN A 21 5.37 7.60 8.33
N ARG A 22 6.10 6.65 8.94
CA ARG A 22 6.82 5.61 8.19
C ARG A 22 5.87 4.65 7.48
N ILE A 23 4.82 4.21 8.16
CA ILE A 23 3.77 3.35 7.60
C ILE A 23 3.02 4.12 6.51
N GLU A 24 2.67 5.38 6.74
CA GLU A 24 2.01 6.23 5.74
C GLU A 24 2.87 6.43 4.48
N ARG A 25 4.18 6.65 4.63
CA ARG A 25 5.10 6.74 3.49
C ARG A 25 5.18 5.42 2.74
N LEU A 26 5.29 4.30 3.44
CA LEU A 26 5.28 2.97 2.81
C LEU A 26 4.00 2.73 2.01
N TRP A 27 2.83 3.04 2.59
CA TRP A 27 1.55 2.92 1.91
C TRP A 27 1.47 3.81 0.68
N ARG A 28 1.99 5.04 0.76
CA ARG A 28 2.10 5.93 -0.41
C ARG A 28 2.93 5.28 -1.51
N ASP A 29 4.09 4.73 -1.19
CA ASP A 29 4.98 4.11 -2.18
C ASP A 29 4.37 2.85 -2.81
N VAL A 30 3.69 2.02 -2.01
CA VAL A 30 2.96 0.84 -2.51
C VAL A 30 1.84 1.27 -3.46
N ASN A 31 1.04 2.28 -3.07
CA ASN A 31 -0.02 2.78 -3.93
C ASN A 31 0.54 3.40 -5.21
N LEU A 32 1.60 4.21 -5.13
CA LEU A 32 2.17 4.85 -6.30
C LEU A 32 2.76 3.84 -7.30
N GLN A 33 3.50 2.85 -6.82
CA GLN A 33 4.26 1.93 -7.67
C GLN A 33 3.45 0.73 -8.14
N VAL A 34 2.49 0.26 -7.35
CA VAL A 34 1.69 -0.93 -7.66
C VAL A 34 0.23 -0.55 -7.88
N GLY A 35 -0.39 0.12 -6.92
CA GLY A 35 -1.82 0.46 -6.96
C GLY A 35 -2.23 1.27 -8.19
N MET A 36 -1.57 2.42 -8.43
CA MET A 36 -1.88 3.29 -9.56
C MET A 36 -1.56 2.64 -10.91
N ALA A 37 -0.48 1.85 -10.98
CA ALA A 37 -0.10 1.13 -12.19
C ALA A 37 -1.19 0.13 -12.61
N TRP A 38 -1.63 -0.72 -11.68
CA TRP A 38 -2.71 -1.67 -11.93
C TRP A 38 -4.05 -0.97 -12.17
N ALA A 39 -4.36 0.09 -11.43
CA ALA A 39 -5.58 0.86 -11.67
C ALA A 39 -5.60 1.51 -13.06
N SER A 40 -4.45 1.92 -13.59
CA SER A 40 -4.32 2.41 -14.97
C SER A 40 -4.64 1.31 -15.99
N VAL A 41 -4.05 0.12 -15.82
CA VAL A 41 -4.30 -1.04 -16.68
C VAL A 41 -5.77 -1.42 -16.68
N LEU A 42 -6.38 -1.57 -15.50
CA LEU A 42 -7.78 -1.98 -15.36
C LEU A 42 -8.75 -0.96 -15.97
N ARG A 43 -8.52 0.34 -15.75
CA ARG A 43 -9.31 1.40 -16.40
C ARG A 43 -9.10 1.45 -17.91
N GLY A 44 -7.91 1.10 -18.40
CA GLY A 44 -7.64 0.93 -19.82
C GLY A 44 -8.50 -0.17 -20.43
N LEU A 45 -8.52 -1.35 -19.79
CA LEU A 45 -9.34 -2.48 -20.22
C LEU A 45 -10.83 -2.14 -20.22
N GLU A 46 -11.31 -1.39 -19.23
CA GLU A 46 -12.70 -0.93 -19.18
C GLU A 46 -13.02 0.04 -20.31
N ARG A 47 -12.19 1.08 -20.49
CA ARG A 47 -12.38 2.10 -21.52
C ARG A 47 -12.33 1.53 -22.95
N GLU A 48 -11.52 0.50 -23.18
CA GLU A 48 -11.38 -0.15 -24.48
C GLU A 48 -12.43 -1.25 -24.71
N GLY A 49 -13.29 -1.54 -23.72
CA GLY A 49 -14.36 -2.52 -23.82
C GLY A 49 -13.94 -3.98 -23.58
N TYR A 50 -12.69 -4.23 -23.20
CA TYR A 50 -12.21 -5.57 -22.84
C TYR A 50 -12.70 -6.04 -21.46
N LEU A 51 -12.97 -5.11 -20.55
CA LEU A 51 -13.52 -5.37 -19.22
C LEU A 51 -14.89 -4.72 -19.08
N ASN A 52 -15.93 -5.53 -18.85
CA ASN A 52 -17.24 -5.06 -18.43
C ASN A 52 -17.43 -5.39 -16.95
N VAL A 53 -17.55 -4.36 -16.10
CA VAL A 53 -17.67 -4.51 -14.65
C VAL A 53 -19.00 -5.13 -14.19
N ASP A 54 -20.05 -5.00 -15.00
CA ASP A 54 -21.35 -5.61 -14.75
C ASP A 54 -21.40 -7.08 -15.21
N ASN A 55 -20.40 -7.52 -15.98
CA ASN A 55 -20.30 -8.90 -16.44
C ASN A 55 -19.50 -9.76 -15.45
N ARG A 56 -20.21 -10.63 -14.73
CA ARG A 56 -19.62 -11.55 -13.75
C ARG A 56 -18.54 -12.47 -14.32
N ILE A 57 -18.63 -12.88 -15.59
CA ILE A 57 -17.62 -13.71 -16.25
C ILE A 57 -16.33 -12.91 -16.45
N HIS A 58 -16.44 -11.64 -16.87
CA HIS A 58 -15.27 -10.78 -17.03
C HIS A 58 -14.59 -10.53 -15.68
N ILE A 59 -15.36 -10.27 -14.61
CA ILE A 59 -14.80 -10.11 -13.26
C ILE A 59 -14.12 -11.39 -12.76
N ALA A 60 -14.71 -12.57 -13.01
CA ALA A 60 -14.09 -13.85 -12.62
C ALA A 60 -12.78 -14.10 -13.40
N ALA A 61 -12.77 -13.86 -14.71
CA ALA A 61 -11.57 -13.97 -15.54
C ALA A 61 -10.50 -12.95 -15.11
N LEU A 62 -10.92 -11.72 -14.78
CA LEU A 62 -10.05 -10.68 -14.26
C LEU A 62 -9.38 -11.15 -12.98
N HIS A 63 -10.12 -11.67 -12.00
CA HIS A 63 -9.53 -12.21 -10.78
C HIS A 63 -8.53 -13.32 -11.06
N TRP A 64 -8.86 -14.24 -11.96
CA TRP A 64 -7.99 -15.38 -12.28
C TRP A 64 -6.66 -14.95 -12.91
N VAL A 65 -6.68 -13.94 -13.78
CA VAL A 65 -5.47 -13.46 -14.48
C VAL A 65 -4.73 -12.39 -13.67
N VAL A 66 -5.45 -11.41 -13.13
CA VAL A 66 -4.87 -10.21 -12.51
C VAL A 66 -4.41 -10.45 -11.08
N LEU A 67 -5.15 -11.18 -10.24
CA LEU A 67 -4.72 -11.41 -8.85
C LEU A 67 -3.33 -12.04 -8.74
N PRO A 68 -2.98 -13.12 -9.47
CA PRO A 68 -1.64 -13.67 -9.39
C PRO A 68 -0.57 -12.70 -9.93
N ALA A 69 -0.90 -11.89 -10.94
CA ALA A 69 0.02 -10.88 -11.47
C ALA A 69 0.24 -9.72 -10.48
N LEU A 70 -0.82 -9.23 -9.84
CA LEU A 70 -0.77 -8.21 -8.79
C LEU A 70 0.05 -8.69 -7.60
N ASN A 71 -0.16 -9.94 -7.16
CA ASN A 71 0.62 -10.54 -6.08
C ASN A 71 2.12 -10.63 -6.43
N ARG A 72 2.47 -10.94 -7.68
CA ARG A 72 3.87 -10.88 -8.14
C ARG A 72 4.44 -9.45 -8.09
N SER A 73 3.68 -8.45 -8.53
CA SER A 73 4.10 -7.04 -8.41
C SER A 73 4.34 -6.63 -6.96
N LEU A 74 3.47 -7.06 -6.04
CA LEU A 74 3.63 -6.81 -4.61
C LEU A 74 4.84 -7.55 -4.04
N ALA A 75 5.07 -8.81 -4.42
CA ALA A 75 6.25 -9.56 -4.02
C ALA A 75 7.55 -8.87 -4.49
N HIS A 76 7.58 -8.39 -5.74
CA HIS A 76 8.71 -7.59 -6.24
C HIS A 76 8.90 -6.31 -5.44
N LYS A 77 7.82 -5.61 -5.08
CA LYS A 77 7.89 -4.41 -4.25
C LYS A 77 8.46 -4.72 -2.86
N VAL A 78 8.06 -5.83 -2.24
CA VAL A 78 8.62 -6.30 -0.97
C VAL A 78 10.11 -6.57 -1.10
N GLN A 79 10.54 -7.28 -2.15
CA GLN A 79 11.96 -7.55 -2.40
C GLN A 79 12.76 -6.25 -2.59
N ALA A 80 12.27 -5.34 -3.44
CA ALA A 80 12.90 -4.05 -3.65
C ALA A 80 12.97 -3.22 -2.36
N TRP A 81 11.92 -3.27 -1.54
CA TRP A 81 11.91 -2.60 -0.24
C TRP A 81 12.88 -3.25 0.74
N ASN A 82 13.01 -4.57 0.79
CA ASN A 82 13.93 -5.18 1.75
C ASN A 82 15.40 -4.90 1.42
N HIS A 83 15.73 -4.65 0.15
CA HIS A 83 17.09 -4.43 -0.32
C HIS A 83 17.44 -2.97 -0.64
N HIS A 84 16.52 -2.00 -0.43
CA HIS A 84 16.86 -0.60 -0.69
C HIS A 84 17.74 -0.04 0.43
N PRO A 85 18.80 0.73 0.10
CA PRO A 85 19.65 1.33 1.11
C PRO A 85 18.92 2.45 1.85
N LEU A 86 19.06 2.49 3.18
CA LEU A 86 18.55 3.56 4.01
C LEU A 86 19.68 4.55 4.34
N SER A 87 19.58 5.77 3.81
CA SER A 87 20.59 6.82 4.04
C SER A 87 20.75 7.21 5.52
N SER A 88 19.69 7.06 6.31
CA SER A 88 19.71 7.29 7.77
C SER A 88 20.32 6.14 8.58
N GLN A 89 20.70 5.04 7.92
CA GLN A 89 21.20 3.82 8.55
C GLN A 89 22.55 3.40 7.95
N SER A 90 23.38 4.37 7.58
CA SER A 90 24.69 4.13 6.94
C SER A 90 24.59 3.28 5.68
N ASN A 91 23.54 3.49 4.87
CA ASN A 91 23.22 2.74 3.66
C ASN A 91 22.94 1.24 3.87
N ARG A 92 22.76 0.78 5.11
CA ARG A 92 22.24 -0.57 5.38
C ARG A 92 20.83 -0.71 4.85
N THR A 93 20.50 -1.89 4.34
CA THR A 93 19.16 -2.20 3.86
C THR A 93 18.25 -2.63 5.04
N PRO A 94 16.93 -2.56 4.91
CA PRO A 94 16.02 -3.11 5.91
C PRO A 94 16.32 -4.58 6.25
N LEU A 95 16.73 -5.38 5.25
CA LEU A 95 17.13 -6.77 5.47
C LEU A 95 18.41 -6.88 6.32
N ASP A 96 19.43 -6.07 6.05
CA ASP A 96 20.66 -6.06 6.85
C ASP A 96 20.40 -5.69 8.30
N LEU A 97 19.52 -4.69 8.53
CA LEU A 97 19.11 -4.28 9.87
C LEU A 97 18.41 -5.42 10.60
N PHE A 98 17.51 -6.15 9.92
CA PHE A 98 16.80 -7.27 10.51
C PHE A 98 17.70 -8.47 10.86
N ILE A 99 18.73 -8.74 10.06
CA ILE A 99 19.68 -9.84 10.31
C ILE A 99 20.70 -9.48 11.40
N SER A 100 20.97 -8.19 11.60
CA SER A 100 21.94 -7.70 12.58
C SER A 100 21.36 -7.42 13.97
N ASP A 101 20.04 -7.47 14.12
CA ASP A 101 19.32 -7.49 15.40
C ASP A 101 19.26 -8.92 15.98
#